data_AF-A0A516KBY2-F1
#
_entry.id   AF-A0A516KBY2-F1
#
_cell.length_a   1.000
_cell.length_b   1.000
_cell.length_c   1.000
_cell.angle_alpha   90.00
_cell.angle_beta   90.00
_cell.angle_gamma   90.00
#
_symmetry.space_group_name_H-M   'P 1'
#
loop_
_entity.id
_entity.type
_entity.pdbx_description
1 polymer ?
#
loop_
_entity_poly.entity_id
_entity_poly.type
_entity_poly.pdbx_seq_one_letter_code
_entity_poly.pdbx_strand_id
1 'polypeptide(L)'
;MNKQLCRMILFISFLILTACGAGGGAANGEQADYDTTKKMVTDILKTDEGKKAITEVLTDGEMQQKYVIESDVVKQSITDALTSDKGKEFWSKMFSDPKFVEEFGKTLQDQQKDIMKSLMADSEYQKKMMDILKNPEMEEQMMNVLTSQKFRENLEKVIQETIETPAFKAKVSEIVLKAAEEMKKPEEKSGGGQKKEQGQGQ
;
A
#
# COMPACT_ATOMS: atom_id res chain seq x y z
N MET A 1 91.99 18.97 23.39
CA MET A 1 92.07 18.84 21.92
C MET A 1 90.76 19.21 21.22
N ASN A 2 89.82 19.95 21.86
CA ASN A 2 88.41 19.96 21.44
C ASN A 2 87.97 21.30 20.80
N LYS A 3 88.75 22.39 20.97
CA LYS A 3 88.44 23.70 20.37
C LYS A 3 88.89 23.82 18.91
N GLN A 4 89.96 23.12 18.53
CA GLN A 4 90.45 23.10 17.13
C GLN A 4 89.59 22.19 16.24
N LEU A 5 89.06 21.10 16.79
CA LEU A 5 88.17 20.19 16.08
C LEU A 5 86.80 20.85 15.77
N CYS A 6 86.24 21.61 16.72
CA CYS A 6 85.02 22.40 16.47
C CYS A 6 85.22 23.51 15.43
N ARG A 7 86.40 24.17 15.41
CA ARG A 7 86.71 25.18 14.38
C ARG A 7 86.85 24.57 12.99
N MET A 8 87.41 23.36 12.89
CA MET A 8 87.57 22.63 11.63
C MET A 8 86.23 22.11 11.06
N ILE A 9 85.33 21.64 11.93
CA ILE A 9 83.97 21.20 11.55
C ILE A 9 83.11 22.37 11.07
N LEU A 10 83.24 23.55 11.69
CA LEU A 10 82.48 24.74 11.31
C LEU A 10 82.96 25.33 9.95
N PHE A 11 84.26 25.20 9.64
CA PHE A 11 84.83 25.60 8.36
C PHE A 11 84.45 24.65 7.21
N ILE A 12 84.37 23.34 7.48
CA ILE A 12 83.91 22.31 6.53
C ILE A 12 82.42 22.45 6.21
N SER A 13 81.59 22.80 7.21
CA SER A 13 80.15 23.02 6.99
C SER A 13 79.86 24.26 6.13
N PHE A 14 80.76 25.26 6.12
CA PHE A 14 80.63 26.46 5.29
C PHE A 14 81.02 26.19 3.82
N LEU A 15 81.95 25.25 3.58
CA LEU A 15 82.40 24.85 2.25
C LEU A 15 81.37 24.01 1.47
N ILE A 16 80.55 23.21 2.16
CA ILE A 16 79.50 22.38 1.53
C ILE A 16 78.32 23.24 1.07
N LEU A 17 78.03 24.35 1.75
CA LEU A 17 76.95 25.28 1.36
C LEU A 17 77.27 26.09 0.09
N THR A 18 78.54 26.33 -0.21
CA THR A 18 78.96 27.02 -1.45
C THR A 18 79.21 26.08 -2.64
N ALA A 19 79.28 24.76 -2.41
CA ALA A 19 79.52 23.76 -3.45
C ALA A 19 78.25 23.28 -4.19
N CYS A 20 77.06 23.66 -3.72
CA CYS A 20 75.80 23.50 -4.45
C CYS A 20 75.38 24.82 -5.14
N GLY A 21 76.36 25.60 -5.60
CA GLY A 21 76.17 26.94 -6.19
C GLY A 21 77.08 27.22 -7.40
N ALA A 22 77.58 26.17 -8.06
CA ALA A 22 78.30 26.27 -9.33
C ALA A 22 77.56 25.46 -10.41
N GLY A 23 76.35 25.92 -10.74
CA GLY A 23 75.49 25.41 -11.79
C GLY A 23 74.32 26.37 -11.91
N GLY A 24 74.35 27.23 -12.93
CA GLY A 24 73.37 28.29 -13.09
C GLY A 24 71.94 27.78 -13.21
N GLY A 25 71.03 28.53 -12.59
CA GLY A 25 69.61 28.62 -12.96
C GLY A 25 68.72 27.42 -12.62
N ALA A 26 68.15 27.40 -11.42
CA ALA A 26 66.89 26.69 -11.14
C ALA A 26 66.34 27.06 -9.76
N ALA A 27 65.72 28.24 -9.63
CA ALA A 27 64.83 28.55 -8.50
C ALA A 27 63.43 29.01 -8.98
N ASN A 28 63.13 28.74 -10.26
CA ASN A 28 61.87 29.09 -10.92
C ASN A 28 61.31 27.89 -11.74
N GLY A 29 61.87 26.68 -11.53
CA GLY A 29 61.64 25.49 -12.34
C GLY A 29 60.40 24.68 -11.93
N GLU A 30 60.14 24.48 -10.63
CA GLU A 30 59.02 23.62 -10.18
C GLU A 30 57.64 24.21 -10.48
N GLN A 31 57.48 25.54 -10.42
CA GLN A 31 56.20 26.19 -10.70
C GLN A 31 55.97 26.38 -12.21
N ALA A 32 57.06 26.63 -12.97
CA ALA A 32 57.03 26.63 -14.43
C ALA A 32 56.78 25.23 -15.01
N ASP A 33 57.31 24.16 -14.39
CA ASP A 33 57.01 22.78 -14.78
C ASP A 33 55.58 22.38 -14.44
N TYR A 34 55.02 22.85 -13.32
CA TYR A 34 53.63 22.57 -12.98
C TYR A 34 52.66 23.23 -13.98
N ASP A 35 52.88 24.49 -14.32
CA ASP A 35 52.05 25.18 -15.32
C ASP A 35 52.24 24.61 -16.73
N THR A 36 53.47 24.18 -17.07
CA THR A 36 53.77 23.51 -18.34
C THR A 36 53.14 22.12 -18.41
N THR A 37 53.21 21.33 -17.33
CA THR A 37 52.57 20.02 -17.22
C THR A 37 51.05 20.14 -17.22
N LYS A 38 50.49 21.12 -16.51
CA LYS A 38 49.05 21.42 -16.54
C LYS A 38 48.57 21.79 -17.94
N LYS A 39 49.35 22.60 -18.66
CA LYS A 39 49.05 22.97 -20.04
C LYS A 39 49.14 21.75 -20.96
N MET A 40 50.18 20.93 -20.82
CA MET A 40 50.35 19.69 -21.56
C MET A 40 49.20 18.70 -21.31
N VAL A 41 48.81 18.47 -20.05
CA VAL A 41 47.66 17.61 -19.70
C VAL A 41 46.35 18.19 -20.23
N THR A 42 46.15 19.50 -20.15
CA THR A 42 44.96 20.17 -20.68
C THR A 42 44.88 20.04 -22.21
N ASP A 43 46.02 20.14 -22.88
CA ASP A 43 46.10 20.02 -24.33
C ASP A 43 45.89 18.55 -24.76
N ILE A 44 46.45 17.57 -24.05
CA ILE A 44 46.19 16.13 -24.25
C ILE A 44 44.70 15.79 -24.06
N LEU A 45 44.04 16.33 -23.03
CA LEU A 45 42.60 16.10 -22.81
C LEU A 45 41.73 16.74 -23.92
N LYS A 46 42.22 17.80 -24.56
CA LYS A 46 41.52 18.48 -25.66
C LYS A 46 41.81 17.88 -27.03
N THR A 47 42.88 17.12 -27.20
CA THR A 47 43.17 16.42 -28.46
C THR A 47 42.12 15.38 -28.76
N ASP A 48 42.01 15.02 -30.04
CA ASP A 48 41.05 14.02 -30.48
C ASP A 48 41.36 12.63 -29.90
N GLU A 49 42.63 12.35 -29.59
CA GLU A 49 43.05 11.12 -28.90
C GLU A 49 42.59 11.11 -27.44
N GLY A 50 42.73 12.23 -26.71
CA GLY A 50 42.23 12.34 -25.34
C GLY A 50 40.70 12.21 -25.26
N LYS A 51 39.98 12.85 -26.19
CA LYS A 51 38.52 12.68 -26.30
C LYS A 51 38.12 11.25 -26.64
N LYS A 52 38.83 10.58 -27.55
CA LYS A 52 38.59 9.17 -27.91
C LYS A 52 38.83 8.24 -26.72
N ALA A 53 39.95 8.40 -26.01
CA ALA A 53 40.27 7.58 -24.85
C ALA A 53 39.25 7.75 -23.71
N ILE A 54 38.80 8.98 -23.44
CA ILE A 54 37.73 9.24 -22.46
C ILE A 54 36.42 8.63 -22.95
N THR A 55 36.09 8.76 -24.24
CA THR A 55 34.88 8.17 -24.81
C THR A 55 34.91 6.65 -24.71
N GLU A 56 36.05 6.02 -24.95
CA GLU A 56 36.23 4.56 -24.85
C GLU A 56 36.02 4.08 -23.41
N VAL A 57 36.60 4.76 -22.43
CA VAL A 57 36.38 4.47 -21.00
C VAL A 57 34.94 4.76 -20.56
N LEU A 58 34.31 5.81 -21.08
CA LEU A 58 32.89 6.12 -20.84
C LEU A 58 31.93 5.24 -21.64
N THR A 59 32.42 4.47 -22.61
CA THR A 59 31.62 3.49 -23.38
C THR A 59 31.76 2.09 -22.82
N ASP A 60 32.73 1.88 -21.93
CA ASP A 60 32.85 0.65 -21.16
C ASP A 60 31.60 0.45 -20.28
N GLY A 61 31.01 -0.75 -20.39
CA GLY A 61 29.70 -1.06 -19.81
C GLY A 61 29.66 -0.95 -18.29
N GLU A 62 30.77 -1.24 -17.60
CA GLU A 62 30.85 -1.14 -16.14
C GLU A 62 30.91 0.33 -15.69
N MET A 63 31.64 1.18 -16.42
CA MET A 63 31.72 2.61 -16.14
C MET A 63 30.42 3.35 -16.46
N GLN A 64 29.72 2.99 -17.55
CA GLN A 64 28.43 3.57 -17.92
C GLN A 64 27.35 3.32 -16.86
N GLN A 65 27.23 2.07 -16.40
CA GLN A 65 26.22 1.71 -15.41
C GLN A 65 26.42 2.49 -14.10
N LYS A 66 27.68 2.59 -13.64
CA LYS A 66 27.99 3.30 -12.40
C LYS A 66 27.79 4.81 -12.53
N TYR A 67 28.27 5.44 -13.59
CA TYR A 67 28.19 6.90 -13.76
C TYR A 67 26.77 7.40 -14.07
N VAL A 68 26.04 6.70 -14.95
CA VAL A 68 24.71 7.14 -15.40
C VAL A 68 23.65 6.88 -14.32
N ILE A 69 23.71 5.76 -13.61
CA ILE A 69 22.68 5.41 -12.60
C ILE A 69 22.93 6.11 -11.26
N GLU A 70 24.19 6.32 -10.85
CA GLU A 70 24.50 6.98 -9.58
C GLU A 70 24.42 8.51 -9.64
N SER A 71 24.27 9.10 -10.82
CA SER A 71 24.12 10.55 -10.96
C SER A 71 22.81 11.03 -10.32
N ASP A 72 22.93 11.96 -9.36
CA ASP A 72 21.79 12.63 -8.74
C ASP A 72 20.86 13.28 -9.78
N VAL A 73 21.43 13.73 -10.92
CA VAL A 73 20.66 14.28 -12.03
C VAL A 73 19.74 13.24 -12.65
N VAL A 74 20.16 11.98 -12.78
CA VAL A 74 19.34 10.91 -13.34
C VAL A 74 18.25 10.50 -12.36
N LYS A 75 18.57 10.35 -11.07
CA LYS A 75 17.57 10.09 -10.02
C LYS A 75 16.52 11.20 -9.93
N GLN A 76 16.96 12.45 -9.96
CA GLN A 76 16.08 13.61 -9.95
C GLN A 76 15.21 13.64 -11.21
N SER A 77 15.80 13.42 -12.39
CA SER A 77 15.05 13.40 -13.66
C SER A 77 14.01 12.29 -13.70
N ILE A 78 14.32 11.10 -13.19
CA ILE A 78 13.36 9.99 -13.09
C ILE A 78 12.25 10.34 -12.09
N THR A 79 12.61 10.89 -10.93
CA THR A 79 11.64 11.31 -9.90
C THR A 79 10.71 12.39 -10.45
N ASP A 80 11.25 13.40 -11.11
CA ASP A 80 10.49 14.48 -11.74
C ASP A 80 9.61 13.93 -12.86
N ALA A 81 10.13 13.04 -13.71
CA ALA A 81 9.35 12.41 -14.76
C ALA A 81 8.17 11.59 -14.20
N LEU A 82 8.36 10.88 -13.09
CA LEU A 82 7.31 10.05 -12.47
C LEU A 82 6.32 10.85 -11.62
N THR A 83 6.75 11.94 -10.98
CA THR A 83 5.92 12.73 -10.05
C THR A 83 5.29 13.97 -10.69
N SER A 84 5.83 14.44 -11.81
CA SER A 84 5.27 15.56 -12.56
C SER A 84 3.89 15.24 -13.13
N ASP A 85 3.17 16.29 -13.54
CA ASP A 85 1.87 16.13 -14.18
C ASP A 85 1.96 15.36 -15.51
N LYS A 86 3.10 15.43 -16.21
CA LYS A 86 3.37 14.59 -17.39
C LYS A 86 3.45 13.10 -17.02
N GLY A 87 4.06 12.79 -15.87
CA GLY A 87 4.08 11.44 -15.32
C GLY A 87 2.68 10.93 -14.99
N LYS A 88 1.86 11.75 -14.35
CA LYS A 88 0.44 11.41 -14.07
C LYS A 88 -0.35 11.17 -15.36
N GLU A 89 -0.14 12.00 -16.38
CA GLU A 89 -0.78 11.83 -17.69
C GLU A 89 -0.34 10.54 -18.37
N PHE A 90 0.97 10.24 -18.34
CA PHE A 90 1.51 8.98 -18.82
C PHE A 90 0.87 7.78 -18.11
N TRP A 91 0.85 7.77 -16.78
CA TRP A 91 0.22 6.69 -16.01
C TRP A 91 -1.28 6.56 -16.32
N SER A 92 -2.01 7.67 -16.41
CA SER A 92 -3.43 7.66 -16.78
C SER A 92 -3.67 7.04 -18.16
N LYS A 93 -2.79 7.33 -19.12
CA LYS A 93 -2.83 6.72 -20.46
C LYS A 93 -2.48 5.23 -20.43
N MET A 94 -1.48 4.83 -19.64
CA MET A 94 -1.09 3.43 -19.49
C MET A 94 -2.20 2.60 -18.82
N PHE A 95 -2.84 3.13 -17.77
CA PHE A 95 -4.00 2.49 -17.12
C PHE A 95 -5.27 2.49 -17.99
N SER A 96 -5.26 3.17 -19.13
CA SER A 96 -6.32 3.07 -20.14
C SER A 96 -6.04 1.99 -21.18
N ASP A 97 -4.82 1.44 -21.24
CA ASP A 97 -4.45 0.33 -22.13
C ASP A 97 -4.81 -1.02 -21.48
N PRO A 98 -5.76 -1.79 -22.04
CA PRO A 98 -6.18 -3.07 -21.47
C PRO A 98 -5.03 -4.08 -21.31
N LYS A 99 -4.04 -4.10 -22.23
CA LYS A 99 -2.93 -5.05 -22.15
C LYS A 99 -2.02 -4.72 -20.98
N PHE A 100 -1.72 -3.44 -20.79
CA PHE A 100 -0.95 -2.97 -19.66
C PHE A 100 -1.67 -3.27 -18.34
N VAL A 101 -2.96 -2.96 -18.25
CA VAL A 101 -3.77 -3.23 -17.04
C VAL A 101 -3.84 -4.73 -16.73
N GLU A 102 -3.95 -5.58 -17.75
CA GLU A 102 -3.95 -7.03 -17.58
C GLU A 102 -2.62 -7.54 -17.01
N GLU A 103 -1.50 -7.17 -17.61
CA GLU A 103 -0.17 -7.57 -17.12
C GLU A 103 0.13 -7.00 -15.74
N PHE A 104 -0.14 -5.71 -15.53
CA PHE A 104 0.02 -5.04 -14.25
C PHE A 104 -0.84 -5.72 -13.17
N GLY A 105 -2.12 -5.98 -13.47
CA GLY A 105 -3.03 -6.69 -12.57
C GLY A 105 -2.55 -8.11 -12.23
N LYS A 106 -2.04 -8.86 -13.22
CA LYS A 106 -1.46 -10.19 -12.99
C LYS A 106 -0.26 -10.14 -12.05
N THR A 107 0.63 -9.16 -12.20
CA THR A 107 1.81 -9.04 -11.33
C THR A 107 1.47 -8.66 -9.89
N LEU A 108 0.34 -7.98 -9.67
CA LEU A 108 -0.14 -7.59 -8.34
C LEU A 108 -1.16 -8.54 -7.74
N GLN A 109 -1.57 -9.57 -8.49
CA GLN A 109 -2.69 -10.41 -8.12
C GLN A 109 -2.52 -11.06 -6.75
N ASP A 110 -1.32 -11.55 -6.44
CA ASP A 110 -1.08 -12.27 -5.19
C ASP A 110 -0.96 -11.30 -4.01
N GLN A 111 -0.29 -10.16 -4.16
CA GLN A 111 -0.29 -9.10 -3.14
C GLN A 111 -1.71 -8.57 -2.89
N GLN A 112 -2.51 -8.39 -3.94
CA GLN A 112 -3.90 -7.94 -3.82
C GLN A 112 -4.76 -8.94 -3.06
N LYS A 113 -4.58 -10.26 -3.28
CA LYS A 113 -5.27 -11.30 -2.50
C LYS A 113 -4.88 -11.23 -1.03
N ASP A 114 -3.60 -11.05 -0.73
CA ASP A 114 -3.12 -11.01 0.65
C ASP A 114 -3.60 -9.76 1.38
N ILE A 115 -3.63 -8.61 0.71
CA ILE A 115 -4.27 -7.39 1.21
C ILE A 115 -5.75 -7.65 1.47
N MET A 116 -6.48 -8.22 0.51
CA MET A 116 -7.92 -8.49 0.69
C MET A 116 -8.20 -9.47 1.83
N LYS A 117 -7.40 -10.54 1.99
CA LYS A 117 -7.51 -11.46 3.14
C LYS A 117 -7.26 -10.76 4.45
N SER A 118 -6.25 -9.89 4.49
CA SER A 118 -5.92 -9.12 5.70
C SER A 118 -7.03 -8.13 6.04
N LEU A 119 -7.58 -7.43 5.03
CA LEU A 119 -8.71 -6.52 5.19
C LEU A 119 -9.98 -7.26 5.65
N MET A 120 -10.23 -8.48 5.20
CA MET A 120 -11.37 -9.26 5.71
C MET A 120 -11.28 -9.55 7.21
N ALA A 121 -10.08 -9.54 7.80
CA ALA A 121 -9.90 -9.65 9.25
C ALA A 121 -9.95 -8.30 9.98
N ASP A 122 -9.90 -7.19 9.24
CA ASP A 122 -9.96 -5.85 9.79
C ASP A 122 -11.40 -5.43 10.14
N SER A 123 -11.58 -4.88 11.34
CA SER A 123 -12.90 -4.53 11.87
C SER A 123 -13.59 -3.39 11.12
N GLU A 124 -12.83 -2.42 10.59
CA GLU A 124 -13.40 -1.30 9.85
C GLU A 124 -13.86 -1.75 8.47
N TYR A 125 -13.06 -2.58 7.81
CA TYR A 125 -13.41 -3.19 6.53
C TYR A 125 -14.62 -4.12 6.67
N GLN A 126 -14.67 -4.95 7.71
CA GLN A 126 -15.84 -5.79 8.00
C GLN A 126 -17.10 -4.95 8.17
N LYS A 127 -17.03 -3.82 8.89
CA LYS A 127 -18.18 -2.93 9.05
C LYS A 127 -18.68 -2.39 7.71
N LYS A 128 -17.78 -1.91 6.86
CA LYS A 128 -18.11 -1.46 5.50
C LYS A 128 -18.71 -2.59 4.65
N MET A 129 -18.17 -3.81 4.77
CA MET A 129 -18.72 -4.99 4.11
C MET A 129 -20.14 -5.31 4.57
N MET A 130 -20.42 -5.21 5.87
CA MET A 130 -21.76 -5.40 6.40
C MET A 130 -22.75 -4.34 5.89
N ASP A 131 -22.31 -3.12 5.66
CA ASP A 131 -23.15 -2.08 5.07
C ASP A 131 -23.47 -2.39 3.59
N ILE A 132 -22.52 -2.97 2.84
CA ILE A 132 -22.77 -3.48 1.48
C ILE A 132 -23.80 -4.63 1.51
N LEU A 133 -23.67 -5.56 2.46
CA LEU A 133 -24.59 -6.70 2.59
C LEU A 133 -26.02 -6.32 3.01
N LYS A 134 -26.23 -5.11 3.54
CA LYS A 134 -27.55 -4.59 3.92
C LYS A 134 -28.25 -3.83 2.80
N ASN A 135 -27.73 -3.88 1.57
CA ASN A 135 -28.40 -3.22 0.46
C ASN A 135 -29.73 -3.94 0.11
N PRO A 136 -30.68 -3.26 -0.57
CA PRO A 136 -31.99 -3.85 -0.89
C PRO A 136 -31.92 -5.10 -1.78
N GLU A 137 -30.94 -5.19 -2.68
CA GLU A 137 -30.76 -6.35 -3.57
C GLU A 137 -30.35 -7.60 -2.77
N MET A 138 -29.45 -7.45 -1.80
CA MET A 138 -29.06 -8.52 -0.88
C MET A 138 -30.20 -8.92 0.05
N GLU A 139 -31.03 -7.96 0.47
CA GLU A 139 -32.24 -8.24 1.24
C GLU A 139 -33.25 -9.07 0.42
N GLU A 140 -33.46 -8.72 -0.84
CA GLU A 140 -34.31 -9.48 -1.76
C GLU A 140 -33.77 -10.90 -1.98
N GLN A 141 -32.46 -11.05 -2.20
CA GLN A 141 -31.83 -12.36 -2.31
C GLN A 141 -31.99 -13.18 -1.02
N MET A 142 -31.81 -12.55 0.14
CA MET A 142 -32.05 -13.18 1.44
C MET A 142 -33.52 -13.63 1.58
N MET A 143 -34.47 -12.79 1.16
CA MET A 143 -35.89 -13.13 1.20
C MET A 143 -36.22 -14.31 0.27
N ASN A 144 -35.61 -14.36 -0.91
CA ASN A 144 -35.74 -15.50 -1.83
C ASN A 144 -35.19 -16.80 -1.21
N VAL A 145 -34.09 -16.72 -0.44
CA VAL A 145 -33.56 -17.88 0.29
C VAL A 145 -34.49 -18.30 1.42
N LEU A 146 -35.00 -17.36 2.24
CA LEU A 146 -35.91 -17.63 3.34
C LEU A 146 -37.26 -18.20 2.88
N THR A 147 -37.73 -17.80 1.69
CA THR A 147 -38.98 -18.29 1.11
C THR A 147 -38.79 -19.55 0.25
N SER A 148 -37.54 -19.98 0.03
CA SER A 148 -37.21 -21.17 -0.76
C SER A 148 -37.77 -22.45 -0.14
N GLN A 149 -38.06 -23.44 -0.98
CA GLN A 149 -38.57 -24.75 -0.53
C GLN A 149 -37.61 -25.42 0.48
N LYS A 150 -36.30 -25.33 0.22
CA LYS A 150 -35.28 -25.88 1.12
C LYS A 150 -35.30 -25.24 2.50
N PHE A 151 -35.52 -23.92 2.59
CA PHE A 151 -35.63 -23.26 3.88
C PHE A 151 -36.97 -23.58 4.56
N ARG A 152 -38.06 -23.70 3.79
CA ARG A 152 -39.37 -24.12 4.31
C ARG A 152 -39.34 -25.51 4.94
N GLU A 153 -38.62 -26.47 4.36
CA GLU A 153 -38.46 -27.81 4.96
C GLU A 153 -37.75 -27.74 6.33
N ASN A 154 -36.71 -26.91 6.46
CA ASN A 154 -36.05 -26.69 7.74
C ASN A 154 -36.97 -25.97 8.74
N LEU A 155 -37.73 -24.98 8.25
CA LEU A 155 -38.69 -24.25 9.08
C LEU A 155 -39.80 -25.17 9.58
N GLU A 156 -40.30 -26.08 8.73
CA GLU A 156 -41.30 -27.08 9.11
C GLU A 156 -40.79 -28.00 10.21
N LYS A 157 -39.55 -28.50 10.10
CA LYS A 157 -38.92 -29.31 11.16
C LYS A 157 -38.80 -28.54 12.48
N VAL A 158 -38.33 -27.29 12.43
CA VAL A 158 -38.23 -26.44 13.63
C VAL A 158 -39.60 -26.20 14.25
N ILE A 159 -40.65 -26.00 13.44
CA ILE A 159 -42.03 -25.86 13.92
C ILE A 159 -42.51 -27.17 14.58
N GLN A 160 -42.29 -28.32 13.95
CA GLN A 160 -42.65 -29.63 14.50
C GLN A 160 -41.96 -29.86 15.86
N GLU A 161 -40.64 -29.65 15.92
CA GLU A 161 -39.87 -29.75 17.17
C GLU A 161 -40.37 -28.77 18.23
N THR A 162 -40.69 -27.52 17.85
CA THR A 162 -41.21 -26.49 18.77
C THR A 162 -42.56 -26.90 19.36
N ILE A 163 -43.47 -27.42 18.53
CA ILE A 163 -44.78 -27.92 18.96
C ILE A 163 -44.62 -29.12 19.90
N GLU A 164 -43.58 -29.92 19.69
CA GLU A 164 -43.30 -31.07 20.54
C GLU A 164 -42.73 -30.71 21.91
N THR A 165 -42.26 -29.47 22.11
CA THR A 165 -41.70 -29.03 23.39
C THR A 165 -42.74 -29.09 24.52
N PRO A 166 -42.37 -29.54 25.73
CA PRO A 166 -43.28 -29.58 26.88
C PRO A 166 -43.88 -28.22 27.21
N ALA A 167 -43.12 -27.15 27.07
CA ALA A 167 -43.58 -25.78 27.32
C ALA A 167 -44.69 -25.36 26.33
N PHE A 168 -44.52 -25.67 25.04
CA PHE A 168 -45.54 -25.37 24.03
C PHE A 168 -46.78 -26.24 24.23
N LYS A 169 -46.62 -27.54 24.44
CA LYS A 169 -47.73 -28.47 24.76
C LYS A 169 -48.54 -27.99 25.97
N ALA A 170 -47.87 -27.63 27.07
CA ALA A 170 -48.53 -27.11 28.26
C ALA A 170 -49.34 -25.84 27.97
N LYS A 171 -48.75 -24.90 27.21
CA LYS A 171 -49.43 -23.65 26.83
C LYS A 171 -50.63 -23.88 25.92
N VAL A 172 -50.53 -24.80 24.97
CA VAL A 172 -51.66 -25.21 24.12
C VAL A 172 -52.74 -25.88 24.96
N SER A 173 -52.39 -26.78 25.87
CA SER A 173 -53.35 -27.40 26.79
C SER A 173 -54.06 -26.38 27.67
N GLU A 174 -53.34 -25.39 28.20
CA GLU A 174 -53.93 -24.30 28.98
C GLU A 174 -54.91 -23.46 28.15
N ILE A 175 -54.57 -23.13 26.90
CA ILE A 175 -55.45 -22.39 25.98
C ILE A 175 -56.71 -23.20 25.67
N VAL A 176 -56.58 -24.49 25.39
CA VAL A 176 -57.72 -25.38 25.10
C VAL A 176 -58.64 -25.51 26.32
N LEU A 177 -58.06 -25.64 27.53
CA LEU A 177 -58.83 -25.68 28.77
C LEU A 177 -59.58 -24.38 29.02
N LYS A 178 -58.93 -23.21 28.85
CA LYS A 178 -59.59 -21.90 28.98
C LYS A 178 -60.72 -21.72 27.96
N ALA A 179 -60.49 -22.09 26.69
CA ALA A 179 -61.52 -22.02 25.66
C ALA A 179 -62.71 -22.95 25.97
N ALA A 180 -62.46 -24.14 26.51
CA ALA A 180 -63.50 -25.05 26.95
C ALA A 180 -64.27 -24.52 28.17
N GLU A 181 -63.60 -23.83 29.11
CA GLU A 181 -64.25 -23.15 30.24
C GLU A 181 -65.10 -21.96 29.77
N GLU A 182 -64.64 -21.19 28.79
CA GLU A 182 -65.39 -20.08 28.20
C GLU A 182 -66.62 -20.56 27.42
N MET A 183 -66.53 -21.68 26.69
CA MET A 183 -67.69 -22.30 26.03
C MET A 183 -68.68 -22.95 27.01
N LYS A 184 -68.23 -23.31 28.22
CA LYS A 184 -69.09 -23.84 29.29
C LYS A 184 -69.73 -22.75 30.14
N LYS A 185 -69.30 -21.48 30.02
CA LYS A 185 -70.05 -20.38 30.60
C LYS A 185 -71.38 -20.29 29.83
N PRO A 186 -72.54 -20.37 30.51
CA PRO A 186 -73.81 -20.19 29.84
C PRO A 186 -73.80 -18.82 29.14
N GLU A 187 -74.42 -18.75 27.96
CA GLU A 187 -74.94 -17.49 27.42
C GLU A 187 -75.97 -16.89 28.39
N GLU A 188 -75.55 -16.39 29.53
CA GLU A 188 -76.33 -15.43 30.30
C GLU A 188 -76.14 -14.06 29.67
N LYS A 189 -76.80 -13.87 28.52
CA LYS A 189 -77.56 -12.66 28.15
C LYS A 189 -77.99 -12.75 26.68
N SER A 190 -79.08 -13.48 26.42
CA SER A 190 -80.23 -12.93 25.70
C SER A 190 -81.33 -13.98 25.64
N GLY A 191 -82.32 -13.88 26.54
CA GLY A 191 -83.42 -14.84 26.53
C GLY A 191 -84.50 -14.62 27.59
N GLY A 192 -85.20 -13.48 27.54
CA GLY A 192 -86.63 -13.46 27.85
C GLY A 192 -87.05 -12.91 29.22
N GLY A 193 -87.30 -11.60 29.28
CA GLY A 193 -88.22 -10.99 30.24
C GLY A 193 -89.49 -10.54 29.52
N GLN A 194 -90.47 -11.42 29.40
CA GLN A 194 -91.81 -11.09 28.92
C GLN A 194 -92.59 -10.38 30.04
N LYS A 195 -92.85 -9.07 29.87
CA LYS A 195 -93.91 -8.36 30.60
C LYS A 195 -94.97 -7.94 29.59
N LYS A 196 -96.11 -8.63 29.62
CA LYS A 196 -97.39 -8.11 29.11
C LYS A 196 -97.80 -6.96 30.03
N GLU A 197 -98.11 -5.80 29.45
CA GLU A 197 -99.23 -5.00 29.92
C GLU A 197 -99.88 -4.23 28.78
N GLN A 198 -101.19 -4.15 28.88
CA GLN A 198 -102.21 -3.69 27.95
C GLN A 198 -102.25 -2.16 27.81
N GLY A 199 -102.81 -1.67 26.69
CA GLY A 199 -103.27 -0.28 26.52
C GLY A 199 -103.12 0.18 25.07
N GLN A 200 -104.05 -0.13 24.16
CA GLN A 200 -105.30 0.62 23.91
C GLN A 200 -105.04 1.98 23.24
N GLY A 201 -105.57 2.16 22.02
CA GLY A 201 -105.92 3.48 21.49
C GLY A 201 -105.39 3.82 20.10
N GLN A 202 -106.29 3.67 19.13
CA GLN A 202 -106.52 4.52 17.94
C GLN A 202 -105.41 4.68 16.89
#